data_AF-A0A943XYD3-F1
#
_entry.id   AF-A0A943XYD3-F1
#
_cell.length_a   1.000
_cell.length_b   1.000
_cell.length_c   1.000
_cell.angle_alpha   90.00
_cell.angle_beta   90.00
_cell.angle_gamma   90.00
#
_symmetry.space_group_name_H-M   'P 1'
#
loop_
_entity.id
_entity.type
_entity.pdbx_description
1 polymer ?
#
loop_
_entity_poly.entity_id
_entity_poly.type
_entity_poly.pdbx_seq_one_letter_code
_entity_poly.pdbx_strand_id
1 'polypeptide(L)'
;KAKQIYDAKALVPCTRCAYCMPCPAGLNIPSLINKYNNTAIYDFEEVRKNYMDTEVKADACIGCHACEAECPQHLKPSELMPKIHALFTK
;
A
#
# COMPACT_ATOMS: atom_id res chain seq x y z
N LYS A 1 2.04 -9.88 20.77
CA LYS A 1 3.41 -10.21 20.35
C LYS A 1 3.58 -10.22 18.82
N ALA A 2 2.84 -11.01 18.05
CA ALA A 2 2.98 -11.05 16.58
C ALA A 2 2.76 -9.69 15.88
N LYS A 3 1.70 -8.94 16.25
CA LYS A 3 1.41 -7.60 15.70
C LYS A 3 2.58 -6.62 15.87
N GLN A 4 3.20 -6.59 17.05
CA GLN A 4 4.30 -5.65 17.35
C GLN A 4 5.57 -5.93 16.52
N ILE A 5 5.85 -7.20 16.23
CA ILE A 5 7.00 -7.60 15.39
C ILE A 5 6.74 -7.19 13.93
N TYR A 6 5.51 -7.33 13.46
CA TYR A 6 5.11 -6.88 12.12
C TYR A 6 5.19 -5.35 12.02
N ASP A 7 4.62 -4.63 12.99
CA ASP A 7 4.62 -3.17 13.01
C ASP A 7 6.05 -2.59 13.07
N ALA A 8 6.98 -3.27 13.75
CA ALA A 8 8.39 -2.88 13.80
C ALA A 8 9.15 -3.10 12.48
N LYS A 9 8.64 -3.95 11.59
CA LYS A 9 9.25 -4.26 10.28
C LYS A 9 8.52 -3.61 9.11
N ALA A 10 7.33 -3.06 9.33
CA ALA A 10 6.53 -2.43 8.28
C ALA A 10 7.22 -1.15 7.79
N LEU A 11 7.42 -1.04 6.48
CA LEU A 11 7.99 0.15 5.83
C LEU A 11 7.05 1.36 5.96
N VAL A 12 5.74 1.11 5.99
CA VAL A 12 4.67 2.09 6.17
C VAL A 12 3.78 1.63 7.32
N PRO A 13 3.50 2.46 8.34
CA PRO A 13 2.69 2.07 9.50
C PRO A 13 1.18 2.07 9.20
N CYS A 14 0.77 1.42 8.11
CA CYS A 14 -0.62 1.24 7.74
C CYS A 14 -1.25 0.11 8.55
N THR A 15 -2.37 0.40 9.21
CA THR A 15 -3.12 -0.58 10.03
C THR A 15 -4.15 -1.38 9.22
N ARG A 16 -4.31 -1.05 7.93
CA ARG A 16 -5.30 -1.64 7.02
C ARG A 16 -6.75 -1.45 7.47
N CYS A 17 -7.05 -0.31 8.11
CA CYS A 17 -8.39 0.05 8.60
C CYS A 17 -9.43 0.32 7.50
N ALA A 18 -8.99 0.52 6.26
CA ALA A 18 -9.82 0.79 5.08
C ALA A 18 -10.64 2.10 5.11
N TYR A 19 -10.33 3.08 5.97
CA TYR A 19 -11.02 4.38 5.98
C TYR A 19 -10.77 5.21 4.71
N CYS A 20 -9.64 4.99 4.05
CA CYS A 20 -9.32 5.61 2.77
C CYS A 20 -10.10 5.07 1.56
N MET A 21 -11.11 4.21 1.79
CA MET A 21 -11.91 3.55 0.76
C MET A 21 -13.37 4.06 0.79
N PRO A 22 -14.07 4.10 -0.35
CA PRO A 22 -13.60 3.75 -1.69
C PRO A 22 -12.69 4.82 -2.32
N CYS A 23 -11.64 4.39 -3.03
CA CYS A 23 -10.82 5.29 -3.83
C CYS A 23 -11.53 5.56 -5.18
N PRO A 24 -11.64 6.82 -5.65
CA PRO A 24 -12.28 7.14 -6.93
C PRO A 24 -11.55 6.52 -8.14
N ALA A 25 -10.27 6.17 -8.00
CA ALA A 25 -9.49 5.47 -9.04
C ALA A 25 -9.58 3.94 -8.95
N GLY A 26 -10.43 3.38 -8.08
CA GLY A 26 -10.57 1.93 -7.91
C GLY A 26 -9.43 1.25 -7.15
N LEU A 27 -8.48 2.00 -6.61
CA LEU A 27 -7.35 1.46 -5.85
C LEU A 27 -7.82 0.83 -4.53
N ASN A 28 -7.38 -0.41 -4.25
CA ASN A 28 -7.41 -0.96 -2.90
C ASN A 28 -6.15 -0.51 -2.12
N ILE A 29 -6.20 0.73 -1.61
CA ILE A 29 -5.06 1.39 -0.93
C ILE A 29 -4.48 0.55 0.22
N PRO A 30 -5.29 -0.01 1.16
CA PRO A 30 -4.76 -0.84 2.23
C PRO A 30 -4.01 -2.07 1.72
N SER A 31 -4.53 -2.74 0.69
CA SER A 31 -3.92 -3.94 0.10
C SER A 31 -2.59 -3.60 -0.58
N LEU A 32 -2.53 -2.52 -1.36
CA LEU A 32 -1.31 -2.09 -2.05
C LEU A 32 -0.19 -1.72 -1.07
N ILE A 33 -0.51 -0.97 0.00
CA ILE A 33 0.47 -0.66 1.06
C ILE A 33 0.90 -1.92 1.80
N ASN A 34 -0.02 -2.87 2.04
CA ASN A 34 0.33 -4.14 2.66
C ASN A 34 1.30 -4.97 1.81
N LYS A 35 1.11 -5.01 0.49
CA LYS A 35 2.08 -5.67 -0.42
C LYS A 35 3.44 -4.99 -0.37
N TYR A 36 3.48 -3.66 -0.33
CA TYR A 36 4.73 -2.93 -0.14
C TYR A 36 5.41 -3.30 1.19
N ASN A 37 4.68 -3.32 2.30
CA ASN A 37 5.23 -3.73 3.60
C ASN A 37 5.72 -5.18 3.62
N ASN A 38 5.04 -6.07 2.90
CA ASN A 38 5.41 -7.47 2.80
C ASN A 38 6.81 -7.68 2.18
N THR A 39 7.33 -6.72 1.40
CA THR A 39 8.70 -6.78 0.86
C THR A 39 9.79 -6.75 1.94
N ALA A 40 9.47 -6.31 3.17
CA ALA A 40 10.40 -6.32 4.30
C ALA A 40 10.43 -7.65 5.07
N ILE A 41 9.54 -8.60 4.72
CA ILE A 41 9.32 -9.83 5.49
C ILE A 41 9.44 -11.07 4.60
N TYR A 42 8.90 -11.00 3.39
CA TYR A 42 8.79 -12.11 2.45
C TYR A 42 9.74 -11.94 1.27
N ASP A 43 9.91 -13.01 0.49
CA ASP A 43 10.69 -12.98 -0.74
C ASP A 43 10.12 -11.95 -1.73
N PHE A 44 11.01 -11.16 -2.32
CA PHE A 44 10.60 -10.04 -3.18
C PHE A 44 9.88 -10.52 -4.43
N GLU A 45 10.31 -11.62 -5.06
CA GLU A 45 9.71 -12.11 -6.31
C GLU A 45 8.32 -12.69 -6.06
N GLU A 46 8.11 -13.36 -4.92
CA GLU A 46 6.78 -13.81 -4.50
C GLU A 46 5.82 -12.63 -4.31
N VAL A 47 6.26 -11.59 -3.59
CA VAL A 47 5.46 -10.38 -3.36
C VAL A 47 5.21 -9.62 -4.67
N ARG A 48 6.22 -9.53 -5.55
CA ARG A 48 6.11 -8.90 -6.87
C ARG A 48 5.07 -9.62 -7.72
N LYS A 49 5.11 -10.95 -7.81
CA LYS A 49 4.10 -11.73 -8.54
C LYS A 49 2.69 -11.43 -8.01
N ASN A 50 2.53 -11.43 -6.69
CA ASN A 50 1.26 -11.11 -6.05
C ASN A 50 0.78 -9.66 -6.31
N TYR A 51 1.70 -8.71 -6.48
CA TYR A 51 1.37 -7.35 -6.93
C TYR A 51 0.95 -7.34 -8.41
N MET A 52 1.66 -8.05 -9.29
CA MET A 52 1.36 -8.10 -10.72
C MET A 52 -0.02 -8.70 -11.02
N ASP A 53 -0.44 -9.68 -10.22
CA ASP A 53 -1.76 -10.32 -10.31
C ASP A 53 -2.91 -9.42 -9.79
N THR A 54 -2.62 -8.23 -9.25
CA THR A 54 -3.64 -7.29 -8.80
C THR A 54 -4.30 -6.58 -9.99
N GLU A 55 -5.63 -6.55 -10.02
CA GLU A 55 -6.42 -5.93 -11.08
C GLU A 55 -6.11 -4.44 -11.24
N VAL A 56 -6.28 -3.65 -10.18
CA VAL A 56 -5.94 -2.22 -10.15
C VAL A 56 -4.64 -2.01 -9.38
N LYS A 57 -3.59 -1.63 -10.09
CA LYS A 57 -2.23 -1.41 -9.57
C LYS A 57 -2.02 0.03 -9.13
N ALA A 58 -0.92 0.29 -8.42
CA ALA A 58 -0.68 1.58 -7.77
C ALA A 58 -0.46 2.75 -8.76
N ASP A 59 -0.16 2.49 -10.03
CA ASP A 59 -0.10 3.48 -11.12
C ASP A 59 -1.46 4.09 -11.48
N ALA A 60 -2.58 3.46 -11.09
CA ALA A 60 -3.89 4.06 -11.27
C ALA A 60 -4.14 5.27 -10.35
N CYS A 61 -3.21 5.60 -9.44
CA CYS A 61 -3.34 6.76 -8.57
C CYS A 61 -3.36 8.06 -9.37
N ILE A 62 -4.47 8.80 -9.27
CA ILE A 62 -4.65 10.11 -9.91
C ILE A 62 -4.21 11.30 -9.04
N GLY A 63 -3.63 11.06 -7.86
CA GLY A 63 -3.17 12.14 -6.98
C GLY A 63 -4.29 13.05 -6.44
N CYS A 64 -5.49 12.52 -6.18
CA CYS A 64 -6.62 13.34 -5.70
C CYS A 64 -6.56 13.71 -4.20
N HIS A 65 -5.65 13.12 -3.42
CA HIS A 65 -5.47 13.31 -1.98
C HIS A 65 -6.69 13.00 -1.07
N ALA A 66 -7.85 12.59 -1.60
CA ALA A 66 -9.05 12.32 -0.80
C ALA A 66 -8.83 11.29 0.33
N CYS A 67 -8.00 10.27 0.07
CA CYS A 67 -7.67 9.23 1.04
C CYS A 67 -6.87 9.73 2.27
N GLU A 68 -6.22 10.89 2.18
CA GLU A 68 -5.34 11.41 3.22
C GLU A 68 -6.13 12.02 4.37
N ALA A 69 -7.25 12.69 4.07
CA ALA A 69 -8.15 13.26 5.06
C ALA A 69 -8.78 12.18 5.96
N GLU A 70 -9.04 11.00 5.39
CA GLU A 70 -9.67 9.89 6.09
C GLU A 70 -8.68 8.98 6.84
N CYS A 71 -7.36 9.19 6.67
CA CYS A 71 -6.36 8.29 7.23
C CYS A 71 -6.04 8.64 8.70
N PRO A 72 -6.41 7.78 9.69
CA PRO A 72 -6.15 8.06 11.10
C PRO A 72 -4.67 7.92 11.48
N GLN A 73 -3.84 7.37 10.58
CA GLN A 73 -2.39 7.29 10.75
C GLN A 73 -1.65 8.47 10.09
N HIS A 74 -2.38 9.44 9.52
CA HIS A 74 -1.81 10.58 8.80
C HIS A 74 -0.81 10.17 7.70
N LEU A 75 -1.08 9.03 7.05
CA LEU A 75 -0.31 8.58 5.90
C LEU A 75 -0.67 9.42 4.68
N LYS A 76 0.22 9.41 3.70
CA LYS A 76 0.02 10.05 2.40
C LYS A 76 -0.03 9.03 1.27
N PRO A 77 -1.14 8.26 1.11
CA PRO A 77 -1.19 7.22 0.09
C PRO A 77 -0.94 7.78 -1.31
N SER A 78 -1.37 9.01 -1.62
CA SER A 78 -1.18 9.61 -2.94
C SER A 78 0.31 9.71 -3.33
N GLU A 79 1.18 10.05 -2.36
CA GLU A 79 2.63 10.13 -2.54
C GLU A 79 3.30 8.74 -2.50
N LEU A 80 2.68 7.77 -1.83
CA LEU A 80 3.18 6.39 -1.72
C LEU A 80 2.92 5.57 -2.98
N MET A 81 1.74 5.70 -3.58
CA MET A 81 1.33 4.90 -4.76
C MET A 81 2.35 4.89 -5.91
N PRO A 82 2.85 6.05 -6.41
CA PRO A 82 3.84 6.02 -7.49
C PRO A 82 5.16 5.36 -7.07
N LYS A 83 5.57 5.48 -5.80
CA LYS A 83 6.77 4.82 -5.27
C LYS A 83 6.60 3.31 -5.20
N ILE A 84 5.42 2.86 -4.75
CA ILE A 84 5.05 1.45 -4.70
C ILE A 84 5.06 0.85 -6.11
N HIS A 85 4.42 1.51 -7.07
CA HIS A 85 4.42 1.03 -8.45
C HIS A 85 5.84 0.92 -9.01
N ALA A 86 6.66 1.97 -8.85
CA ALA A 86 8.04 1.99 -9.32
C ALA A 86 8.92 0.91 -8.67
N LEU A 87 8.65 0.48 -7.44
CA LEU A 87 9.38 -0.64 -6.84
C LEU A 87 9.11 -1.96 -7.58
N PHE A 88 7.85 -2.21 -7.93
CA PHE A 88 7.41 -3.47 -8.52
C PHE A 88 7.54 -3.53 -10.05
N THR A 89 7.88 -2.43 -10.73
CA THR A 89 8.07 -2.41 -12.19
C THR A 89 9.49 -2.13 -12.65
N LYS A 90 10.41 -1.86 -11.72
CA LYS A 90 11.85 -2.02 -11.98
C LYS A 90 12.19 -3.47 -12.27
#